data_AF-A0A124FLE5-F1
#
_entry.id   AF-A0A124FLE5-F1
#
_cell.length_a   1.000
_cell.length_b   1.000
_cell.length_c   1.000
_cell.angle_alpha   90.00
_cell.angle_beta   90.00
_cell.angle_gamma   90.00
#
_symmetry.space_group_name_H-M   'P 1'
#
loop_
_entity.id
_entity.type
_entity.pdbx_description
1 polymer ?
#
loop_
_entity_poly.entity_id
_entity_poly.type
_entity_poly.pdbx_seq_one_letter_code
_entity_poly.pdbx_strand_id
1 'polypeptide(L)'
;MFWRRERAETEDDEQKDLSPEEKPRGLEKSRELGKISLTFHIGDESQVGRVALLLASTTSPDAEEQCKDQIAAMGWRSVATEVGGLAGEVPHKLTRAVVGAALNGGVVNKNSGEMHALMHATAEAIGSFMAMSLLESSVGVKLAIVRNDSWLAVAVVGDAAYHAMAHHERSGLGIMHI
;
A
#
# COMPACT_ATOMS: atom_id res chain seq x y z
N MET A 1 -5.39 3.18 -8.48
CA MET A 1 -6.10 4.10 -9.40
C MET A 1 -7.06 4.98 -8.59
N PHE A 2 -6.54 5.89 -7.75
CA PHE A 2 -7.37 6.82 -6.98
C PHE A 2 -6.65 8.14 -6.73
N TRP A 3 -6.59 8.97 -7.78
CA TRP A 3 -6.69 10.44 -7.74
C TRP A 3 -7.09 10.88 -9.15
N ARG A 4 -8.25 10.42 -9.63
CA ARG A 4 -8.84 10.93 -10.88
C ARG A 4 -10.34 10.68 -10.95
N ARG A 5 -11.12 11.77 -10.85
CA ARG A 5 -12.58 11.93 -11.05
C ARG A 5 -13.44 11.21 -9.99
N GLU A 6 -14.48 11.79 -9.41
CA GLU A 6 -15.50 12.72 -9.93
C GLU A 6 -15.95 13.70 -8.83
N ARG A 7 -15.84 15.00 -9.06
CA ARG A 7 -16.64 16.02 -8.32
C ARG A 7 -16.82 17.32 -9.11
N ALA A 8 -16.63 17.30 -10.42
CA ALA A 8 -16.41 18.51 -11.23
C ALA A 8 -17.65 19.10 -11.90
N GLU A 9 -18.88 18.78 -11.47
CA GLU A 9 -20.07 19.22 -12.22
C GLU A 9 -21.14 19.96 -11.40
N THR A 10 -20.89 20.32 -10.14
CA THR A 10 -21.90 21.05 -9.34
C THR A 10 -21.41 22.32 -8.65
N GLU A 11 -20.16 22.74 -8.82
CA GLU A 11 -19.59 23.92 -8.14
C GLU A 11 -19.23 25.09 -9.10
N ASP A 12 -19.58 24.98 -10.38
CA ASP A 12 -19.15 25.94 -11.42
C ASP A 12 -19.85 27.32 -11.34
N ASP A 13 -20.96 27.43 -10.59
CA ASP A 13 -21.72 28.68 -10.51
C ASP A 13 -21.40 29.55 -9.27
N GLU A 14 -20.72 29.03 -8.24
CA GLU A 14 -20.36 29.80 -7.03
C GLU A 14 -18.92 30.34 -7.01
N GLN A 15 -18.05 29.90 -7.93
CA GLN A 15 -16.62 30.26 -7.93
C GLN A 15 -16.25 31.55 -8.69
N LYS A 16 -17.22 32.36 -9.11
CA LYS A 16 -16.95 33.58 -9.89
C LYS A 16 -16.47 34.79 -9.08
N ASP A 17 -16.48 34.74 -7.75
CA ASP A 17 -16.25 35.94 -6.92
C ASP A 17 -15.09 35.84 -5.90
N LEU A 18 -14.20 34.87 -6.06
CA LEU A 18 -13.02 34.74 -5.18
C LEU A 18 -11.82 35.54 -5.70
N SER A 19 -11.15 36.23 -4.77
CA SER A 19 -9.96 37.04 -5.05
C SER A 19 -8.81 36.19 -5.62
N PRO A 20 -7.84 36.76 -6.37
CA PRO A 20 -6.76 36.00 -6.99
C PRO A 20 -5.93 35.15 -6.02
N GLU A 21 -5.93 35.48 -4.74
CA GLU A 21 -5.22 34.78 -3.66
C GLU A 21 -5.99 33.56 -3.11
N GLU A 22 -7.30 33.48 -3.36
CA GLU A 22 -8.20 32.42 -2.88
C GLU A 22 -8.45 31.31 -3.92
N LYS A 23 -7.88 31.45 -5.13
CA LYS A 23 -7.95 30.37 -6.13
C LYS A 23 -7.04 29.21 -5.70
N PRO A 24 -7.54 27.97 -5.60
CA PRO A 24 -6.68 26.82 -5.37
C PRO A 24 -5.65 26.77 -6.50
N ARG A 25 -4.37 26.94 -6.15
CA ARG A 25 -3.27 26.79 -7.11
C ARG A 25 -3.44 25.42 -7.75
N GLY A 26 -3.72 25.42 -9.06
CA GLY A 26 -4.03 24.19 -9.80
C GLY A 26 -2.99 23.12 -9.50
N LEU A 27 -3.46 21.89 -9.25
CA LEU A 27 -2.61 20.72 -9.06
C LEU A 27 -1.53 20.73 -10.15
N GLU A 28 -0.26 20.90 -9.75
CA GLU A 28 0.86 20.85 -10.67
C GLU A 28 0.72 19.58 -11.51
N LYS A 29 0.80 19.72 -12.84
CA LYS A 29 0.80 18.57 -13.73
C LYS A 29 2.01 17.71 -13.36
N SER A 30 1.77 16.61 -12.66
CA SER A 30 2.79 15.63 -12.31
C SER A 30 3.50 15.18 -13.59
N ARG A 31 4.79 15.52 -13.67
CA ARG A 31 5.65 15.17 -14.80
C ARG A 31 6.08 13.72 -14.62
N GLU A 32 5.79 12.87 -15.60
CA GLU A 32 6.35 11.52 -15.64
C GLU A 32 7.88 11.62 -15.71
N LEU A 33 8.57 11.06 -14.71
CA LEU A 33 10.03 11.13 -14.60
C LEU A 33 10.73 10.06 -15.45
N GLY A 34 10.12 8.89 -15.61
CA GLY A 34 10.65 7.78 -16.40
C GLY A 34 10.15 6.41 -15.91
N LYS A 35 10.66 5.34 -16.54
CA LYS A 35 10.38 3.95 -16.17
C LYS A 35 11.68 3.21 -15.88
N ILE A 36 11.68 2.40 -14.82
CA ILE A 36 12.79 1.51 -14.46
C ILE A 36 12.33 0.07 -14.70
N SER A 37 13.10 -0.70 -15.46
CA SER A 37 12.86 -2.13 -15.71
C SER A 37 13.98 -2.95 -15.09
N LEU A 38 13.61 -3.91 -14.24
CA LEU A 38 14.55 -4.75 -13.49
C LEU A 38 14.03 -6.20 -13.49
N THR A 39 14.95 -7.16 -13.40
CA THR A 39 14.64 -8.57 -13.20
C THR A 39 15.20 -9.01 -11.85
N PHE A 40 14.35 -9.59 -11.01
CA PHE A 40 14.74 -10.16 -9.73
C PHE A 40 14.71 -11.69 -9.82
N HIS A 41 15.81 -12.33 -9.44
CA HIS A 41 15.85 -13.78 -9.29
C HIS A 41 15.44 -14.15 -7.87
N ILE A 42 14.34 -14.89 -7.75
CA ILE A 42 13.86 -15.46 -6.49
C ILE A 42 14.30 -16.92 -6.44
N GLY A 43 15.30 -17.21 -5.61
CA GLY A 43 15.96 -18.51 -5.55
C GLY A 43 15.65 -19.31 -4.27
N ASP A 44 15.01 -18.68 -3.28
CA ASP A 44 14.76 -19.27 -1.96
C ASP A 44 13.42 -18.80 -1.38
N GLU A 45 12.71 -19.69 -0.70
CA GLU A 45 11.39 -19.42 -0.10
C GLU A 45 11.42 -18.33 0.97
N SER A 46 12.55 -18.13 1.66
CA SER A 46 12.72 -17.04 2.65
C SER A 46 12.67 -15.64 2.02
N GLN A 47 12.76 -15.53 0.69
CA GLN A 47 12.74 -14.25 -0.03
C GLN A 47 11.34 -13.67 -0.23
N VAL A 48 10.31 -14.28 0.37
CA VAL A 48 8.91 -13.81 0.30
C VAL A 48 8.74 -12.32 0.64
N GLY A 49 9.55 -11.79 1.56
CA GLY A 49 9.52 -10.37 1.93
C GLY A 49 9.93 -9.43 0.80
N ARG A 50 10.92 -9.81 -0.02
CA ARG A 50 11.33 -9.03 -1.19
C ARG A 50 10.21 -8.98 -2.22
N VAL A 51 9.54 -10.11 -2.44
CA VAL A 51 8.42 -10.22 -3.37
C VAL A 51 7.22 -9.39 -2.89
N ALA A 52 6.93 -9.40 -1.59
CA ALA A 52 5.89 -8.53 -1.02
C ALA A 52 6.19 -7.04 -1.23
N LEU A 53 7.44 -6.60 -1.01
CA LEU A 53 7.85 -5.22 -1.28
C LEU A 53 7.70 -4.83 -2.76
N LEU A 54 8.07 -5.73 -3.68
CA LEU A 54 7.91 -5.48 -5.12
C LEU A 54 6.43 -5.30 -5.48
N LEU A 55 5.55 -6.17 -4.98
CA LEU A 55 4.12 -6.07 -5.20
C LEU A 55 3.54 -4.77 -4.60
N ALA A 56 3.94 -4.41 -3.38
CA ALA A 56 3.51 -3.15 -2.73
C ALA A 56 4.03 -1.90 -3.45
N SER A 57 5.14 -2.01 -4.18
CA SER A 57 5.74 -0.88 -4.94
C SER A 57 5.12 -0.68 -6.32
N THR A 58 4.15 -1.51 -6.73
CA THR A 58 3.49 -1.36 -8.03
C THR A 58 2.59 -0.12 -8.07
N THR A 59 2.72 0.69 -9.12
CA THR A 59 2.02 1.99 -9.24
C THR A 59 0.85 1.97 -10.22
N SER A 60 0.59 0.84 -10.89
CA SER A 60 -0.53 0.67 -11.83
C SER A 60 -1.22 -0.69 -11.66
N PRO A 61 -2.53 -0.79 -11.98
CA PRO A 61 -3.25 -2.06 -11.94
C PRO A 61 -2.59 -3.15 -12.80
N ASP A 62 -2.17 -2.82 -14.02
CA ASP A 62 -1.54 -3.77 -14.94
C ASP A 62 -0.22 -4.32 -14.37
N ALA A 63 0.62 -3.45 -13.77
CA ALA A 63 1.87 -3.89 -13.15
C ALA A 63 1.61 -4.75 -11.89
N GLU A 64 0.56 -4.44 -11.13
CA GLU A 64 0.15 -5.24 -9.98
C GLU A 64 -0.33 -6.63 -10.41
N GLU A 65 -1.16 -6.71 -11.46
CA GLU A 65 -1.65 -7.98 -12.02
C GLU A 65 -0.50 -8.83 -12.56
N GLN A 66 0.39 -8.25 -13.36
CA GLN A 66 1.59 -8.93 -13.86
C GLN A 66 2.48 -9.45 -12.72
N CYS A 67 2.64 -8.67 -11.65
CA CYS A 67 3.39 -9.10 -10.48
C CYS A 67 2.71 -10.29 -9.78
N LYS A 68 1.39 -10.23 -9.59
CA LYS A 68 0.60 -11.33 -8.99
C LYS A 68 0.66 -12.61 -9.84
N ASP A 69 0.62 -12.50 -11.17
CA ASP A 69 0.74 -13.64 -12.07
C ASP A 69 2.11 -14.31 -11.98
N GLN A 70 3.18 -13.52 -11.91
CA GLN A 70 4.54 -14.04 -11.69
C GLN A 70 4.68 -14.73 -10.33
N ILE A 71 4.05 -14.18 -9.29
CA ILE A 71 4.01 -14.80 -7.95
C ILE A 71 3.25 -16.13 -8.00
N ALA A 72 2.10 -16.18 -8.65
CA ALA A 72 1.31 -17.40 -8.82
C ALA A 72 2.06 -18.46 -9.63
N ALA A 73 2.84 -18.06 -10.64
CA ALA A 73 3.68 -18.98 -11.42
C ALA A 73 4.79 -19.63 -10.59
N MET A 74 5.21 -19.03 -9.47
CA MET A 74 6.12 -19.64 -8.49
C MET A 74 5.40 -20.61 -7.52
N GLY A 75 4.08 -20.78 -7.66
CA GLY A 75 3.25 -21.56 -6.73
C GLY A 75 2.89 -20.80 -5.45
N TRP A 76 3.16 -19.49 -5.39
CA TRP A 76 2.92 -18.66 -4.21
C TRP A 76 1.57 -17.95 -4.31
N ARG A 77 1.05 -17.48 -3.18
CA ARG A 77 -0.22 -16.73 -3.13
C ARG A 77 0.04 -15.29 -2.72
N SER A 78 -0.70 -14.38 -3.31
CA SER A 78 -0.58 -12.96 -3.00
C SER A 78 -1.87 -12.17 -3.14
N VAL A 79 -1.96 -11.09 -2.38
CA VAL A 79 -3.01 -10.08 -2.51
C VAL A 79 -2.41 -8.70 -2.24
N ALA A 80 -2.95 -7.67 -2.89
CA ALA A 80 -2.63 -6.28 -2.60
C ALA A 80 -3.92 -5.49 -2.32
N THR A 81 -3.81 -4.46 -1.48
CA THR A 81 -4.92 -3.56 -1.17
C THR A 81 -4.39 -2.17 -0.82
N GLU A 82 -5.21 -1.14 -0.97
CA GLU A 82 -4.84 0.24 -0.68
C GLU A 82 -5.64 0.76 0.52
N VAL A 83 -4.99 1.52 1.40
CA VAL A 83 -5.62 2.13 2.59
C VAL A 83 -5.16 3.57 2.71
N GLY A 84 -6.12 4.46 2.92
CA GLY A 84 -5.87 5.87 3.21
C GLY A 84 -6.65 6.36 4.43
N GLY A 85 -6.14 7.41 5.08
CA GLY A 85 -6.85 8.05 6.17
C GLY A 85 -5.97 8.99 7.00
N LEU A 86 -6.55 9.49 8.09
CA LEU A 86 -5.83 10.30 9.06
C LEU A 86 -4.86 9.42 9.87
N ALA A 87 -3.66 9.93 10.17
CA ALA A 87 -2.58 9.14 10.78
C ALA A 87 -3.01 8.39 12.07
N GLY A 88 -3.86 9.00 12.90
CA GLY A 88 -4.37 8.38 14.13
C GLY A 88 -5.32 7.19 13.92
N GLU A 89 -5.96 7.07 12.76
CA GLU A 89 -6.91 5.99 12.44
C GLU A 89 -6.27 4.85 11.64
N VAL A 90 -5.11 5.12 11.04
CA VAL A 90 -4.45 4.25 10.08
C VAL A 90 -4.12 2.88 10.67
N PRO A 91 -3.52 2.72 11.88
CA PRO A 91 -3.18 1.40 12.42
C PRO A 91 -4.36 0.43 12.51
N HIS A 92 -5.52 0.92 12.96
CA HIS A 92 -6.75 0.11 13.07
C HIS A 92 -7.37 -0.20 11.69
N LYS A 93 -7.32 0.76 10.76
CA LYS A 93 -7.79 0.56 9.37
C LYS A 93 -6.91 -0.45 8.63
N LEU A 94 -5.58 -0.35 8.76
CA LEU A 94 -4.62 -1.26 8.15
C LEU A 94 -4.82 -2.68 8.62
N THR A 95 -4.90 -2.92 9.94
CA THR A 95 -5.12 -4.27 10.48
C THR A 95 -6.39 -4.92 9.90
N ARG A 96 -7.51 -4.18 9.83
CA ARG A 96 -8.76 -4.70 9.25
C ARG A 96 -8.65 -4.96 7.75
N ALA A 97 -8.02 -4.05 7.00
CA ALA A 97 -7.83 -4.19 5.57
C ALA A 97 -6.94 -5.40 5.23
N VAL A 98 -5.86 -5.61 5.98
CA VAL A 98 -4.95 -6.75 5.81
C VAL A 98 -5.68 -8.07 6.06
N VAL A 99 -6.41 -8.20 7.17
CA VAL A 99 -7.17 -9.42 7.46
C VAL A 99 -8.24 -9.69 6.40
N GLY A 100 -8.99 -8.66 6.01
CA GLY A 100 -10.02 -8.79 4.97
C GLY A 100 -9.44 -9.20 3.63
N ALA A 101 -8.36 -8.55 3.19
CA ALA A 101 -7.68 -8.85 1.94
C ALA A 101 -7.08 -10.27 1.95
N ALA A 102 -6.42 -10.67 3.04
CA ALA A 102 -5.77 -11.97 3.13
C ALA A 102 -6.77 -13.14 3.05
N LEU A 103 -7.92 -13.01 3.74
CA LEU A 103 -8.98 -14.01 3.71
C LEU A 103 -9.70 -14.04 2.35
N ASN A 104 -10.08 -12.87 1.81
CA ASN A 104 -10.79 -12.79 0.53
C ASN A 104 -9.90 -13.21 -0.66
N GLY A 105 -8.60 -12.93 -0.59
CA GLY A 105 -7.61 -13.34 -1.59
C GLY A 105 -7.14 -14.78 -1.44
N GLY A 106 -7.64 -15.53 -0.45
CA GLY A 106 -7.22 -16.92 -0.19
C GLY A 106 -5.74 -17.05 0.18
N VAL A 107 -5.09 -15.95 0.58
CA VAL A 107 -3.70 -15.94 1.05
C VAL A 107 -3.64 -16.53 2.44
N VAL A 108 -4.67 -16.43 3.28
CA VAL A 108 -4.74 -17.19 4.54
C VAL A 108 -6.09 -17.82 4.76
N ASN A 109 -6.11 -18.84 5.59
CA ASN A 109 -7.27 -19.52 6.13
C ASN A 109 -7.56 -19.01 7.54
N LYS A 110 -8.83 -19.10 7.96
CA LYS A 110 -9.28 -18.69 9.29
C LYS A 110 -8.94 -19.72 10.38
N ASN A 111 -7.70 -20.20 10.41
CA ASN A 111 -7.18 -21.08 11.45
C ASN A 111 -6.18 -20.31 12.35
N SER A 112 -5.93 -20.82 13.56
CA SER A 112 -5.12 -20.09 14.55
C SER A 112 -3.68 -19.86 14.09
N GLY A 113 -3.06 -20.78 13.35
CA GLY A 113 -1.66 -20.69 12.93
C GLY A 113 -1.46 -19.61 11.89
N GLU A 114 -2.22 -19.69 10.79
CA GLU A 114 -2.12 -18.73 9.69
C GLU A 114 -2.55 -17.32 10.11
N MET A 115 -3.58 -17.21 10.97
CA MET A 115 -3.98 -15.92 11.52
C MET A 115 -2.93 -15.35 12.47
N HIS A 116 -2.29 -16.17 13.30
CA HIS A 116 -1.19 -15.72 14.16
C HIS A 116 -0.03 -15.18 13.32
N ALA A 117 0.38 -15.93 12.29
CA ALA A 117 1.44 -15.52 11.38
C ALA A 117 1.13 -14.17 10.70
N LEU A 118 -0.08 -14.04 10.16
CA LEU A 118 -0.55 -12.79 9.54
C LEU A 118 -0.51 -11.62 10.51
N MET A 119 -1.05 -11.78 11.72
CA MET A 119 -1.15 -10.69 12.68
C MET A 119 0.23 -10.21 13.17
N HIS A 120 1.18 -11.12 13.38
CA HIS A 120 2.54 -10.75 13.76
C HIS A 120 3.30 -10.05 12.63
N ALA A 121 3.26 -10.58 11.40
CA ALA A 121 3.85 -9.93 10.24
C ALA A 121 3.23 -8.53 10.01
N THR A 122 1.92 -8.40 10.19
CA THR A 122 1.22 -7.12 10.09
C THR A 122 1.68 -6.13 11.16
N ALA A 123 1.79 -6.57 12.42
CA ALA A 123 2.22 -5.70 13.51
C ALA A 123 3.65 -5.16 13.29
N GLU A 124 4.56 -6.00 12.81
CA GLU A 124 5.93 -5.62 12.48
C GLU A 124 5.98 -4.64 11.28
N ALA A 125 5.21 -4.92 10.22
CA ALA A 125 5.12 -4.06 9.05
C ALA A 125 4.56 -2.67 9.39
N ILE A 126 3.47 -2.61 10.16
CA ILE A 126 2.87 -1.35 10.61
C ILE A 126 3.82 -0.62 11.57
N GLY A 127 4.44 -1.33 12.52
CA GLY A 127 5.39 -0.74 13.47
C GLY A 127 6.57 -0.07 12.76
N SER A 128 7.09 -0.71 11.71
CA SER A 128 8.18 -0.18 10.88
C SER A 128 7.73 1.02 10.04
N PHE A 129 6.55 0.95 9.41
CA PHE A 129 5.99 2.04 8.62
C PHE A 129 5.69 3.29 9.48
N MET A 130 5.20 3.09 10.71
CA MET A 130 4.81 4.15 11.63
C MET A 130 5.95 4.63 12.54
N ALA A 131 7.21 4.22 12.30
CA ALA A 131 8.34 4.57 13.13
C ALA A 131 8.51 6.10 13.24
N MET A 132 8.03 6.65 14.36
CA MET A 132 8.04 8.05 14.79
C MET A 132 7.76 9.12 13.71
N SER A 133 6.51 9.59 13.69
CA SER A 133 6.21 10.98 13.31
C SER A 133 4.92 11.45 13.96
N LEU A 134 5.06 12.38 14.90
CA LEU A 134 3.92 13.05 15.57
C LEU A 134 3.30 14.13 14.68
N LEU A 135 3.86 14.37 13.49
CA LEU A 135 3.49 15.47 12.62
C LEU A 135 2.66 15.01 11.41
N GLU A 136 2.39 13.73 11.19
CA GLU A 136 1.58 13.34 10.02
C GLU A 136 0.09 13.57 10.26
N SER A 137 -0.57 14.23 9.31
CA SER A 137 -2.01 14.43 9.31
C SER A 137 -2.73 13.33 8.51
N SER A 138 -2.10 12.80 7.47
CA SER A 138 -2.68 11.81 6.58
C SER A 138 -1.67 10.81 6.04
N VAL A 139 -2.17 9.64 5.67
CA VAL A 139 -1.39 8.53 5.11
C VAL A 139 -2.17 7.91 3.95
N GLY A 140 -1.46 7.53 2.89
CA GLY A 140 -1.97 6.71 1.80
C GLY A 140 -0.97 5.63 1.47
N VAL A 141 -1.38 4.36 1.61
CA VAL A 141 -0.47 3.21 1.45
C VAL A 141 -1.07 2.13 0.57
N LYS A 142 -0.19 1.44 -0.15
CA LYS A 142 -0.42 0.12 -0.69
C LYS A 142 0.17 -0.93 0.24
N LEU A 143 -0.64 -1.95 0.49
CA LEU A 143 -0.30 -3.14 1.25
C LEU A 143 -0.18 -4.32 0.28
N ALA A 144 0.79 -5.18 0.52
CA ALA A 144 0.89 -6.45 -0.18
C ALA A 144 1.14 -7.57 0.83
N ILE A 145 0.47 -8.70 0.59
CA ILE A 145 0.64 -9.93 1.37
C ILE A 145 1.07 -10.99 0.38
N VAL A 146 2.16 -11.70 0.69
CA VAL A 146 2.65 -12.81 -0.11
C VAL A 146 2.95 -13.97 0.83
N ARG A 147 2.55 -15.19 0.45
CA ARG A 147 2.94 -16.41 1.16
C ARG A 147 3.42 -17.47 0.19
N ASN A 148 4.31 -18.33 0.70
CA ASN A 148 4.50 -19.68 0.21
C ASN A 148 4.05 -20.67 1.30
N ASP A 149 4.58 -21.89 1.27
CA ASP A 149 4.20 -22.94 2.21
C ASP A 149 4.89 -22.81 3.57
N SER A 150 6.00 -22.06 3.65
CA SER A 150 6.85 -21.94 4.84
C SER A 150 6.80 -20.54 5.47
N TRP A 151 6.49 -19.51 4.69
CA TRP A 151 6.61 -18.11 5.07
C TRP A 151 5.45 -17.25 4.56
N LEU A 152 5.13 -16.21 5.33
CA LEU A 152 4.20 -15.15 4.99
C LEU A 152 4.86 -13.79 5.24
N ALA A 153 4.73 -12.87 4.29
CA ALA A 153 5.18 -11.49 4.43
C ALA A 153 4.05 -10.50 4.21
N VAL A 154 4.10 -9.39 4.96
CA VAL A 154 3.25 -8.21 4.79
C VAL A 154 4.17 -7.03 4.53
N ALA A 155 3.99 -6.36 3.39
CA ALA A 155 4.69 -5.13 3.05
C ALA A 155 3.71 -3.96 2.99
N VAL A 156 4.15 -2.79 3.46
CA VAL A 156 3.46 -1.51 3.36
C VAL A 156 4.38 -0.56 2.63
N VAL A 157 3.90 0.10 1.58
CA VAL A 157 4.63 1.17 0.88
C VAL A 157 3.64 2.30 0.59
N GLY A 158 4.05 3.54 0.83
CA GLY A 158 3.26 4.70 0.46
C GLY A 158 3.69 5.97 1.15
N ASP A 159 2.85 7.00 1.05
CA ASP A 159 3.16 8.34 1.52
C ASP A 159 2.56 8.61 2.89
N ALA A 160 3.34 9.29 3.72
CA ALA A 160 2.86 9.95 4.91
C ALA A 160 3.01 11.47 4.74
N ALA A 161 1.95 12.22 5.03
CA ALA A 161 1.89 13.65 4.76
C ALA A 161 1.43 14.43 6.00
N TYR A 162 2.12 15.52 6.31
CA TYR A 162 1.63 16.54 7.23
C TYR A 162 0.75 17.57 6.51
N HIS A 163 1.18 17.97 5.32
CA HIS A 163 0.56 18.96 4.46
C HIS A 163 0.73 18.51 3.01
N ALA A 164 -0.08 19.03 2.07
CA ALA A 164 -0.02 18.64 0.65
C ALA A 164 1.38 18.78 0.02
N MET A 165 2.21 19.68 0.57
CA MET A 165 3.58 19.94 0.12
C MET A 165 4.67 19.30 1.01
N ALA A 166 4.29 18.67 2.12
CA ALA A 166 5.19 18.03 3.07
C ALA A 166 4.75 16.58 3.26
N HIS A 167 5.11 15.76 2.28
CA HIS A 167 4.92 14.32 2.29
C HIS A 167 6.22 13.61 1.95
N HIS A 168 6.36 12.38 2.41
CA HIS A 168 7.49 11.53 2.09
C HIS A 168 7.06 10.07 2.07
N GLU A 169 7.72 9.32 1.18
CA GLU A 169 7.54 7.89 1.08
C GLU A 169 8.07 7.18 2.31
N ARG A 170 7.38 6.10 2.68
CA ARG A 170 7.74 5.20 3.75
C ARG A 170 7.46 3.77 3.34
N SER A 171 8.18 2.86 3.97
CA SER A 171 7.93 1.43 3.83
C SER A 171 8.01 0.73 5.17
N GLY A 172 7.21 -0.32 5.33
CA GLY A 172 7.30 -1.28 6.42
C GLY A 172 7.22 -2.70 5.88
N LEU A 173 7.89 -3.62 6.56
CA LEU A 173 7.91 -5.04 6.20
C LEU A 173 7.86 -5.87 7.49
N GLY A 174 7.05 -6.93 7.48
CA GLY A 174 7.06 -7.95 8.51
C GLY A 174 6.96 -9.32 7.89
N ILE A 175 7.65 -10.30 8.48
CA ILE A 175 7.79 -11.66 7.95
C ILE A 175 7.58 -12.64 9.09
N MET A 176 6.79 -13.68 8.85
CA MET A 176 6.53 -14.73 9.84
C MET A 176 6.48 -16.10 9.17
N HIS A 177 6.90 -17.13 9.92
CA HIS A 177 6.71 -18.52 9.51
C HIS A 177 5.24 -18.92 9.61
N ILE A 178 4.77 -19.83 8.76
CA ILE A 178 3.36 -20.27 8.71
C ILE A 178 3.20 -21.77 8.90
#